data_AF-A0A8E0M2H5-F1
#
_entry.id   AF-A0A8E0M2H5-F1
#
_cell.length_a   1.000
_cell.length_b   1.000
_cell.length_c   1.000
_cell.angle_alpha   90.00
_cell.angle_beta   90.00
_cell.angle_gamma   90.00
#
_symmetry.space_group_name_H-M   'P 1'
#
loop_
_entity.id
_entity.type
_entity.pdbx_description
1 polymer ?
#
loop_
_entity_poly.entity_id
_entity_poly.type
_entity_poly.pdbx_seq_one_letter_code
_entity_poly.pdbx_strand_id
1 'polypeptide(L)'
;MNELDKPQKQYIPWVVVGLMDFVTVIGFDDIIYNFQNQGLVAFTSWIIMTFFYVIPYNLIVAHMGSTFSEHGGGITSWMRETNGDTVGYYAAWFYWITGLPYVVDVANSVVISFGWIANGNGNIQANLGNAWFGILTAVIFVIFIWLQHFFKNKSLEIMSTIGGGAMFIMTVLFVVMTFVGLSKGAPIATRPFDFKAFIPKDFFSLSFLSTFGLFVFAMNGSELAAPYTKDMRHPARDFPKALKMIAIMTMFLTLFGTFSLGVYFNAHHLPNDLKMNGSYYAFQAIGRQFGLGT
;
A
#
# COMPACT_ATOMS: atom_id res chain seq x y z
N MET A 1 -4.72 3.37 -47.94
CA MET A 1 -4.10 2.90 -46.68
C MET A 1 -5.02 1.84 -46.10
N ASN A 2 -4.57 0.58 -46.07
CA ASN A 2 -5.38 -0.56 -45.62
C ASN A 2 -5.71 -0.43 -44.13
N GLU A 3 -6.96 -0.73 -43.75
CA GLU A 3 -7.41 -0.79 -42.35
C GLU A 3 -6.71 -1.88 -41.51
N LEU A 4 -5.86 -2.69 -42.14
CA LEU A 4 -5.16 -3.84 -41.56
C LEU A 4 -3.87 -3.49 -40.79
N ASP A 5 -3.45 -2.22 -40.77
CA ASP A 5 -2.19 -1.78 -40.13
C ASP A 5 -2.40 -0.98 -38.82
N LYS A 6 -3.62 -0.98 -38.26
CA LYS A 6 -3.82 -0.45 -36.91
C LYS A 6 -3.21 -1.44 -35.92
N PRO A 7 -2.23 -1.05 -35.08
CA PRO A 7 -1.71 -1.94 -34.05
C PRO A 7 -2.88 -2.41 -33.19
N GLN A 8 -3.04 -3.73 -33.08
CA GLN A 8 -4.11 -4.35 -32.31
C GLN A 8 -4.01 -3.82 -30.87
N LYS A 9 -4.97 -2.97 -30.47
CA LYS A 9 -4.96 -2.34 -29.15
C LYS A 9 -5.09 -3.46 -28.12
N GLN A 10 -3.99 -3.80 -27.45
CA GLN A 10 -3.99 -4.84 -26.43
C GLN A 10 -4.69 -4.27 -25.20
N TYR A 11 -5.84 -4.83 -24.86
CA TYR A 11 -6.63 -4.37 -23.72
C TYR A 11 -6.15 -5.02 -22.43
N ILE A 12 -6.09 -4.23 -21.36
CA ILE A 12 -5.73 -4.69 -20.03
C ILE A 12 -7.00 -5.22 -19.32
N PRO A 13 -7.00 -6.44 -18.78
CA PRO A 13 -8.10 -6.94 -17.96
C PRO A 13 -8.25 -6.12 -16.68
N TRP A 14 -9.50 -5.91 -16.23
CA TRP A 14 -9.78 -5.12 -15.02
C TRP A 14 -9.14 -5.67 -13.75
N VAL A 15 -8.94 -6.99 -13.67
CA VAL A 15 -8.25 -7.65 -12.54
C VAL A 15 -6.77 -7.24 -12.49
N VAL A 16 -6.14 -7.11 -13.65
CA VAL A 16 -4.73 -6.70 -13.77
C VAL A 16 -4.60 -5.25 -13.30
N VAL A 17 -5.46 -4.35 -13.77
CA VAL A 17 -5.48 -2.96 -13.25
C VAL A 17 -5.78 -2.93 -11.75
N GLY A 18 -6.70 -3.77 -11.26
CA GLY A 18 -6.99 -3.89 -9.84
C GLY A 18 -5.77 -4.29 -9.01
N LEU A 19 -4.96 -5.25 -9.48
CA LEU A 19 -3.73 -5.67 -8.80
C LEU A 19 -2.61 -4.63 -8.89
N MET A 20 -2.49 -3.96 -10.05
CA MET A 20 -1.54 -2.87 -10.22
C MET A 20 -1.85 -1.69 -9.31
N ASP A 21 -3.13 -1.36 -9.15
CA ASP A 21 -3.55 -0.28 -8.27
C ASP A 21 -3.46 -0.70 -6.80
N PHE A 22 -3.79 -1.95 -6.49
CA PHE A 22 -3.68 -2.47 -5.12
C PHE A 22 -2.26 -2.33 -4.56
N VAL A 23 -1.24 -2.69 -5.34
CA VAL A 23 0.17 -2.55 -4.91
C VAL A 23 0.62 -1.09 -4.76
N THR A 24 -0.05 -0.15 -5.44
CA THR A 24 0.24 1.28 -5.30
C THR A 24 -0.57 1.96 -4.20
N VAL A 25 -1.73 1.39 -3.84
CA VAL A 25 -2.64 1.95 -2.83
C VAL A 25 -2.22 1.56 -1.42
N ILE A 26 -1.90 0.29 -1.19
CA ILE A 26 -1.59 -0.19 0.16
C ILE A 26 -0.56 -1.31 0.16
N GLY A 27 0.41 -1.20 1.07
CA GLY A 27 1.41 -2.19 1.37
C GLY A 27 1.25 -2.83 2.75
N PHE A 28 2.01 -3.91 2.98
CA PHE A 28 2.09 -4.53 4.31
C PHE A 28 2.77 -3.60 5.33
N ASP A 29 3.68 -2.72 4.89
CA ASP A 29 4.32 -1.75 5.78
C ASP A 29 3.33 -0.68 6.29
N ASP A 30 2.29 -0.37 5.53
CA ASP A 30 1.27 0.62 5.91
C ASP A 30 0.44 0.15 7.12
N ILE A 31 0.12 -1.15 7.20
CA ILE A 31 -0.59 -1.69 8.37
C ILE A 31 0.31 -1.70 9.61
N ILE A 32 1.62 -1.91 9.43
CA ILE A 32 2.59 -1.90 10.52
C ILE A 32 2.72 -0.50 11.08
N TYR A 33 2.86 0.51 10.22
CA TYR A 33 3.05 1.89 10.68
C TYR A 33 1.81 2.41 11.42
N ASN A 34 0.61 2.11 10.93
CA ASN A 34 -0.63 2.42 11.64
C ASN A 34 -0.75 1.66 12.98
N PHE A 35 -0.38 0.37 13.00
CA PHE A 35 -0.33 -0.42 14.23
C PHE A 35 0.72 0.11 15.22
N GLN A 36 1.85 0.62 14.76
CA GLN A 36 2.87 1.22 15.62
C GLN A 36 2.34 2.44 16.39
N ASN A 37 1.48 3.23 15.74
CA ASN A 37 0.96 4.47 16.30
C ASN A 37 -0.29 4.27 17.17
N GLN A 38 -1.16 3.30 16.85
CA GLN A 38 -2.43 3.10 17.56
C GLN A 38 -2.59 1.74 18.26
N GLY A 39 -1.69 0.79 18.02
CA GLY A 39 -1.86 -0.59 18.49
C GLY A 39 -3.13 -1.23 17.94
N LEU A 40 -3.86 -1.95 18.80
CA LEU A 40 -5.12 -2.61 18.44
C LEU A 40 -6.24 -1.65 18.01
N VAL A 41 -6.19 -0.39 18.45
CA VAL A 41 -7.17 0.64 18.05
C VAL A 41 -7.12 0.91 16.55
N ALA A 42 -5.99 0.64 15.88
CA ALA A 42 -5.87 0.73 14.43
C ALA A 42 -6.93 -0.09 13.70
N PHE A 43 -7.34 -1.23 14.26
CA PHE A 43 -8.40 -2.06 13.69
C PHE A 43 -9.73 -1.30 13.56
N THR A 44 -10.15 -0.61 14.63
CA THR A 44 -11.38 0.19 14.60
C THR A 44 -11.24 1.41 13.69
N SER A 45 -10.07 2.04 13.69
CA SER A 45 -9.78 3.14 12.75
C SER A 45 -9.87 2.69 11.30
N TRP A 46 -9.37 1.49 10.95
CA TRP A 46 -9.51 0.94 9.61
C TRP A 46 -10.97 0.73 9.21
N ILE A 47 -11.83 0.26 10.12
CA ILE A 47 -13.27 0.13 9.86
C ILE A 47 -13.86 1.51 9.55
N ILE A 48 -13.63 2.50 10.41
CA ILE A 48 -14.15 3.87 10.22
C ILE A 48 -13.65 4.45 8.89
N MET A 49 -12.35 4.40 8.65
CA MET A 49 -11.72 4.97 7.46
C MET A 49 -12.16 4.25 6.19
N THR A 50 -12.43 2.95 6.24
CA THR A 50 -12.99 2.22 5.10
C THR A 50 -14.35 2.78 4.70
N PHE A 51 -15.28 2.93 5.65
CA PHE A 51 -16.65 3.36 5.36
C PHE A 51 -16.76 4.85 5.04
N PHE A 52 -16.00 5.69 5.73
CA PHE A 52 -16.11 7.15 5.60
C PHE A 52 -15.11 7.78 4.63
N TYR A 53 -14.02 7.08 4.30
CA TYR A 53 -13.01 7.59 3.38
C TYR A 53 -12.85 6.70 2.13
N VAL A 54 -12.47 5.43 2.27
CA VAL A 54 -12.12 4.57 1.12
C VAL A 54 -13.28 4.39 0.15
N ILE A 55 -14.45 3.99 0.66
CA ILE A 55 -15.60 3.71 -0.19
C ILE A 55 -16.03 4.99 -0.93
N PRO A 56 -16.27 6.13 -0.25
CA PRO A 56 -16.59 7.39 -0.95
C PRO A 56 -15.50 7.82 -1.93
N TYR A 57 -14.23 7.74 -1.54
CA TYR A 57 -13.11 8.16 -2.37
C TYR A 57 -12.99 7.33 -3.64
N ASN A 58 -13.04 6.00 -3.53
CA ASN A 58 -12.99 5.11 -4.68
C ASN A 58 -14.20 5.31 -5.61
N LEU A 59 -15.37 5.65 -5.09
CA LEU A 59 -16.54 5.98 -5.93
C LEU A 59 -16.35 7.29 -6.70
N ILE A 60 -15.76 8.31 -6.07
CA ILE A 60 -15.42 9.57 -6.74
C ILE A 60 -14.38 9.31 -7.84
N VAL A 61 -13.30 8.59 -7.51
CA VAL A 61 -12.26 8.18 -8.46
C VAL A 61 -12.84 7.38 -9.61
N ALA A 62 -13.74 6.43 -9.35
CA ALA A 62 -14.43 5.65 -10.37
C ALA A 62 -15.22 6.54 -11.33
N HIS A 63 -15.98 7.48 -10.78
CA HIS A 63 -16.83 8.37 -11.55
C HIS A 63 -16.02 9.35 -12.41
N MET A 64 -15.00 9.97 -11.81
CA MET A 64 -14.13 10.92 -12.50
C MET A 64 -13.25 10.24 -13.54
N GLY A 65 -12.63 9.10 -13.19
CA GLY A 65 -11.79 8.34 -14.12
C GLY A 65 -12.57 7.74 -15.29
N SER A 66 -13.84 7.38 -15.10
CA SER A 66 -14.71 6.94 -16.19
C SER A 66 -15.19 8.11 -17.07
N THR A 67 -15.51 9.26 -16.47
CA THR A 67 -15.98 10.45 -17.20
C THR A 67 -14.88 11.06 -18.05
N PHE A 68 -13.66 11.11 -17.52
CA PHE A 68 -12.50 11.70 -18.20
C PHE A 68 -11.53 10.63 -18.72
N SER A 69 -12.03 9.48 -19.18
CA SER A 69 -11.20 8.33 -19.61
C SER A 69 -10.24 8.64 -20.76
N GLU A 70 -10.56 9.65 -21.57
CA GLU A 70 -9.69 10.13 -22.66
C GLU A 70 -8.51 10.96 -22.15
N HIS A 71 -8.55 11.43 -20.89
CA HIS A 71 -7.50 12.23 -20.28
C HIS A 71 -6.59 11.36 -19.42
N GLY A 72 -5.32 11.23 -19.83
CA GLY A 72 -4.33 10.41 -19.13
C GLY A 72 -3.71 11.02 -17.88
N GLY A 73 -4.08 12.23 -17.47
CA GLY A 73 -3.44 12.94 -16.35
C GLY A 73 -4.04 12.70 -14.97
N GLY A 74 -5.03 11.79 -14.84
CA GLY A 74 -5.65 11.46 -13.56
C GLY A 74 -6.28 12.69 -12.88
N ILE A 75 -6.09 12.83 -11.56
CA ILE A 75 -6.64 13.94 -10.76
C ILE A 75 -6.34 15.30 -11.36
N THR A 76 -5.14 15.51 -11.91
CA THR A 76 -4.75 16.81 -12.46
C THR A 76 -5.61 17.21 -13.65
N SER A 77 -5.91 16.25 -14.54
CA SER A 77 -6.82 16.46 -15.66
C SER A 77 -8.25 16.66 -15.18
N TRP A 78 -8.70 15.88 -14.20
CA TRP A 78 -10.04 16.01 -13.64
C TRP A 78 -10.29 17.40 -13.08
N MET A 79 -9.38 17.88 -12.23
CA MET A 79 -9.48 19.21 -11.61
C MET A 79 -9.38 20.34 -12.63
N ARG A 80 -8.59 20.15 -13.68
CA ARG A 80 -8.48 21.11 -14.78
C ARG A 80 -9.80 21.23 -15.55
N GLU A 81 -10.41 20.11 -15.91
CA GLU A 81 -11.66 20.09 -16.66
C GLU A 81 -12.86 20.59 -15.83
N THR A 82 -12.85 20.39 -14.52
CA THR A 82 -13.97 20.82 -13.65
C THR A 82 -13.82 22.24 -13.12
N ASN A 83 -12.60 22.70 -12.84
CA ASN A 83 -12.34 23.94 -12.09
C ASN A 83 -11.34 24.88 -12.79
N GLY A 84 -10.88 24.54 -13.99
CA GLY A 84 -9.99 25.36 -14.80
C GLY A 84 -8.49 25.15 -14.52
N ASP A 85 -7.67 25.78 -15.35
CA ASP A 85 -6.22 25.58 -15.39
C ASP A 85 -5.51 25.85 -14.07
N THR A 86 -5.94 26.87 -13.30
CA THR A 86 -5.32 27.22 -12.02
C THR A 86 -5.45 26.11 -10.98
N VAL A 87 -6.64 25.50 -10.86
CA VAL A 87 -6.87 24.42 -9.89
C VAL A 87 -6.19 23.13 -10.34
N GLY A 88 -6.20 22.85 -11.65
CA GLY A 88 -5.42 21.76 -12.24
C GLY A 88 -3.92 21.87 -11.94
N TYR A 89 -3.36 23.09 -12.04
CA TYR A 89 -1.96 23.35 -11.69
C TYR A 89 -1.67 23.09 -10.21
N TYR A 90 -2.51 23.58 -9.29
CA TYR A 90 -2.32 23.30 -7.86
C TYR A 90 -2.41 21.81 -7.55
N ALA A 91 -3.36 21.09 -8.16
CA ALA A 91 -3.46 19.65 -8.01
C ALA A 91 -2.18 18.94 -8.48
N ALA A 92 -1.64 19.33 -9.64
CA ALA A 92 -0.38 18.78 -10.16
C ALA A 92 0.81 19.08 -9.25
N TRP A 93 0.91 20.30 -8.72
CA TRP A 93 1.97 20.70 -7.80
C TRP A 93 1.93 19.90 -6.49
N PHE A 94 0.74 19.75 -5.89
CA PHE A 94 0.57 18.94 -4.68
C PHE A 94 0.90 17.47 -4.94
N TYR A 95 0.48 16.93 -6.08
CA TYR A 95 0.79 15.54 -6.45
C TYR A 95 2.30 15.31 -6.60
N TRP A 96 3.00 16.26 -7.21
CA TRP A 96 4.44 16.18 -7.41
C TRP A 96 5.21 16.27 -6.09
N ILE A 97 4.86 17.21 -5.21
CA ILE A 97 5.59 17.40 -3.95
C ILE A 97 5.37 16.24 -2.96
N THR A 98 4.18 15.63 -2.93
CA THR A 98 3.91 14.46 -2.08
C THR A 98 4.56 13.19 -2.62
N GLY A 99 4.76 13.09 -3.94
CA GLY A 99 5.45 11.97 -4.57
C GLY A 99 6.93 11.88 -4.16
N LEU A 100 7.61 13.01 -3.94
CA LEU A 100 9.05 13.01 -3.64
C LEU A 100 9.42 12.23 -2.36
N PRO A 101 8.81 12.48 -1.18
CA PRO A 101 9.07 11.67 0.01
C PRO A 101 8.73 10.20 -0.19
N TYR A 102 7.64 9.89 -0.91
CA TYR A 102 7.19 8.52 -1.13
C TYR A 102 8.23 7.69 -1.89
N VAL A 103 8.77 8.20 -3.00
CA VAL A 103 9.76 7.43 -3.77
C VAL A 103 11.07 7.23 -3.00
N VAL A 104 11.44 8.19 -2.14
CA VAL A 104 12.59 8.02 -1.23
C VAL A 104 12.31 6.93 -0.19
N ASP A 105 11.11 6.87 0.38
CA ASP A 105 10.70 5.83 1.33
C ASP A 105 10.74 4.44 0.68
N VAL A 106 10.21 4.30 -0.55
CA VAL A 106 10.28 3.05 -1.32
C VAL A 106 11.73 2.64 -1.58
N ALA A 107 12.61 3.57 -1.95
CA ALA A 107 14.02 3.28 -2.15
C ALA A 107 14.72 2.82 -0.86
N ASN A 108 14.37 3.40 0.30
CA ASN A 108 14.87 2.95 1.61
C ASN A 108 14.46 1.50 1.88
N SER A 109 13.20 1.14 1.62
CA SER A 109 12.70 -0.23 1.82
C SER A 109 13.48 -1.26 1.00
N VAL A 110 13.96 -0.89 -0.18
CA VAL A 110 14.82 -1.78 -1.00
C VAL A 110 16.21 -1.96 -0.35
N VAL A 111 16.82 -0.89 0.19
CA VAL A 111 18.08 -1.00 0.95
C VAL A 111 17.90 -1.95 2.14
N ILE A 112 16.81 -1.80 2.89
CA ILE A 112 16.50 -2.66 4.04
C ILE A 112 16.32 -4.11 3.59
N SER A 113 15.61 -4.33 2.49
CA SER A 113 15.41 -5.66 1.91
C SER A 113 16.72 -6.35 1.55
N PHE A 114 17.66 -5.64 0.91
CA PHE A 114 19.01 -6.17 0.68
C PHE A 114 19.78 -6.42 1.98
N GLY A 115 19.60 -5.58 3.00
CA GLY A 115 20.18 -5.80 4.32
C GLY A 115 19.71 -7.07 5.00
N TRP A 116 18.41 -7.37 4.91
CA TRP A 116 17.85 -8.64 5.40
C TRP A 116 18.37 -9.84 4.62
N ILE A 117 18.51 -9.74 3.30
CA ILE A 117 19.07 -10.82 2.47
C ILE A 117 20.55 -11.08 2.83
N ALA A 118 21.34 -10.03 3.03
CA ALA A 118 22.77 -10.15 3.28
C ALA A 118 23.10 -10.58 4.72
N ASN A 119 22.41 -10.01 5.71
CA ASN A 119 22.77 -10.16 7.13
C ASN A 119 21.75 -10.95 7.95
N GLY A 120 20.56 -11.25 7.40
CA GLY A 120 19.48 -11.94 8.12
C GLY A 120 18.88 -11.14 9.29
N ASN A 121 19.12 -9.82 9.36
CA ASN A 121 18.64 -8.97 10.45
C ASN A 121 18.40 -7.52 9.99
N GLY A 122 17.65 -6.77 10.81
CA GLY A 122 17.27 -5.38 10.57
C GLY A 122 18.33 -4.31 10.88
N ASN A 123 19.57 -4.70 11.23
CA ASN A 123 20.58 -3.77 11.74
C ASN A 123 21.37 -3.03 10.66
N ILE A 124 21.02 -3.17 9.37
CA ILE A 124 21.78 -2.55 8.28
C ILE A 124 21.95 -1.03 8.46
N GLN A 125 20.90 -0.33 8.91
CA GLN A 125 20.98 1.11 9.17
C GLN A 125 21.91 1.43 10.35
N ALA A 126 21.84 0.65 11.44
CA ALA A 126 22.70 0.83 12.61
C ALA A 126 24.18 0.54 12.29
N ASN A 127 24.44 -0.47 11.45
CA ASN A 127 25.79 -0.88 11.06
C ASN A 127 26.45 0.11 10.09
N LEU A 128 25.69 0.67 9.14
CA LEU A 128 26.20 1.62 8.15
C LEU A 128 26.24 3.06 8.67
N GLY A 129 25.33 3.41 9.58
CA GLY A 129 25.08 4.79 9.99
C GLY A 129 24.23 5.56 8.96
N ASN A 130 23.56 6.62 9.43
CA ASN A 130 22.57 7.35 8.64
C ASN A 130 23.11 7.96 7.33
N ALA A 131 24.37 8.41 7.33
CA ALA A 131 24.99 9.02 6.14
C ALA A 131 25.18 8.00 5.01
N TRP A 132 25.77 6.84 5.32
CA TRP A 132 25.98 5.79 4.33
C TRP A 132 24.69 5.13 3.90
N PHE A 133 23.73 4.98 4.82
CA PHE A 133 22.38 4.51 4.48
C PHE A 133 21.73 5.45 3.44
N GLY A 134 21.77 6.77 3.67
CA GLY A 134 21.25 7.75 2.72
C GLY A 134 21.96 7.73 1.36
N ILE A 135 23.29 7.54 1.34
CA ILE A 135 24.05 7.39 0.09
C ILE A 135 23.62 6.13 -0.66
N LEU A 136 23.46 5.00 0.02
CA LEU A 136 22.99 3.76 -0.61
C LEU A 136 21.57 3.91 -1.16
N THR A 137 20.66 4.56 -0.41
CA THR A 137 19.32 4.88 -0.91
C THR A 137 19.39 5.71 -2.18
N ALA A 138 20.24 6.74 -2.22
CA ALA A 138 20.41 7.57 -3.41
C ALA A 138 20.96 6.77 -4.61
N VAL A 139 21.92 5.85 -4.38
CA VAL A 139 22.44 4.96 -5.41
C VAL A 139 21.34 4.03 -5.94
N ILE A 140 20.56 3.40 -5.06
CA ILE A 140 19.43 2.56 -5.45
C ILE A 140 18.41 3.35 -6.26
N PHE A 141 18.08 4.57 -5.82
CA PHE A 141 17.16 5.45 -6.54
C PHE A 141 17.65 5.78 -7.96
N VAL A 142 18.94 6.11 -8.13
CA VAL A 142 19.54 6.35 -9.45
C VAL A 142 19.52 5.09 -10.33
N ILE A 143 19.81 3.92 -9.75
CA ILE A 143 19.71 2.64 -10.45
C ILE A 143 18.28 2.39 -10.94
N PHE A 144 17.26 2.68 -10.11
CA PHE A 144 15.86 2.53 -10.51
C PHE A 144 15.49 3.46 -11.67
N ILE A 145 15.91 4.73 -11.64
CA ILE A 145 15.69 5.67 -12.75
C ILE A 145 16.36 5.13 -14.03
N TRP A 146 17.58 4.63 -13.91
CA TRP A 146 18.32 4.07 -15.04
C TRP A 146 17.64 2.82 -15.60
N LEU A 147 17.19 1.90 -14.74
CA LEU A 147 16.43 0.70 -15.13
C LEU A 147 15.10 1.08 -15.79
N GLN A 148 14.38 2.07 -15.26
CA GLN A 148 13.11 2.53 -15.81
C GLN A 148 13.25 2.99 -17.26
N HIS A 149 14.40 3.55 -17.65
CA HIS A 149 14.66 3.95 -19.03
C HIS A 149 14.62 2.75 -20.02
N PHE A 150 15.04 1.55 -19.60
CA PHE A 150 15.00 0.35 -20.45
C PHE A 150 13.59 -0.23 -20.58
N PHE A 151 12.75 -0.08 -19.55
CA PHE A 151 11.43 -0.71 -19.47
C PHE A 151 10.31 0.22 -19.93
N LYS A 152 10.37 0.71 -21.17
CA LYS A 152 9.57 1.86 -21.56
C LYS A 152 8.05 1.67 -21.66
N ASN A 153 7.45 0.48 -21.83
CA ASN A 153 5.98 0.41 -22.08
C ASN A 153 5.17 -0.86 -21.67
N LYS A 154 5.76 -2.01 -21.30
CA LYS A 154 4.96 -3.21 -20.89
C LYS A 154 5.45 -3.97 -19.65
N SER A 155 6.73 -3.81 -19.29
CA SER A 155 7.29 -4.52 -18.14
C SER A 155 6.73 -4.02 -16.81
N LEU A 156 6.31 -2.75 -16.73
CA LEU A 156 5.77 -2.17 -15.50
C LEU A 156 4.43 -2.78 -15.12
N GLU A 157 3.52 -3.02 -16.07
CA GLU A 157 2.25 -3.72 -15.84
C GLU A 157 2.48 -5.11 -15.25
N ILE A 158 3.38 -5.89 -15.86
CA ILE A 158 3.70 -7.25 -15.42
C ILE A 158 4.34 -7.23 -14.02
N MET A 159 5.31 -6.33 -13.79
CA MET A 159 5.98 -6.20 -12.49
C MET A 159 5.01 -5.78 -11.39
N SER A 160 4.15 -4.79 -11.64
CA SER A 160 3.14 -4.34 -10.68
C SER A 160 2.09 -5.42 -10.40
N THR A 161 1.70 -6.20 -11.41
CA THR A 161 0.76 -7.32 -11.23
C THR A 161 1.36 -8.44 -10.38
N ILE A 162 2.62 -8.80 -10.66
CA ILE A 162 3.35 -9.78 -9.85
C ILE A 162 3.53 -9.25 -8.42
N GLY A 163 3.90 -7.99 -8.26
CA GLY A 163 4.06 -7.33 -6.96
C GLY A 163 2.77 -7.32 -6.15
N GLY A 164 1.66 -6.87 -6.74
CA GLY A 164 0.35 -6.84 -6.09
C GLY A 164 -0.19 -8.23 -5.76
N GLY A 165 -0.02 -9.19 -6.68
CA GLY A 165 -0.36 -10.59 -6.43
C GLY A 165 0.46 -11.19 -5.30
N ALA A 166 1.78 -11.02 -5.31
CA ALA A 166 2.68 -11.52 -4.28
C ALA A 166 2.36 -10.90 -2.91
N MET A 167 2.17 -9.58 -2.85
CA MET A 167 1.84 -8.87 -1.62
C MET A 167 0.51 -9.36 -1.02
N PHE A 168 -0.52 -9.54 -1.86
CA PHE A 168 -1.80 -10.05 -1.39
C PHE A 168 -1.70 -11.49 -0.90
N ILE A 169 -1.00 -12.36 -1.65
CA ILE A 169 -0.75 -13.75 -1.25
C ILE A 169 -0.01 -13.81 0.08
N MET A 170 1.06 -13.04 0.23
CA MET A 170 1.85 -12.97 1.48
C MET A 170 0.99 -12.54 2.66
N THR A 171 0.11 -11.56 2.46
CA THR A 171 -0.84 -11.11 3.48
C THR A 171 -1.85 -12.20 3.84
N VAL A 172 -2.45 -12.87 2.85
CA VAL A 172 -3.37 -13.99 3.09
C VAL A 172 -2.68 -15.11 3.86
N LEU A 173 -1.45 -15.47 3.48
CA LEU A 173 -0.64 -16.46 4.17
C LEU A 173 -0.35 -16.05 5.61
N PHE A 174 0.02 -14.79 5.85
CA PHE A 174 0.23 -14.24 7.19
C PHE A 174 -1.02 -14.41 8.06
N VAL A 175 -2.19 -14.03 7.54
CA VAL A 175 -3.48 -14.15 8.24
C VAL A 175 -3.83 -15.61 8.51
N VAL A 176 -3.74 -16.50 7.51
CA VAL A 176 -4.05 -17.93 7.67
C VAL A 176 -3.14 -18.57 8.73
N MET A 177 -1.84 -18.32 8.66
CA MET A 177 -0.87 -18.85 9.64
C MET A 177 -1.15 -18.33 11.04
N THR A 178 -1.58 -17.07 11.19
CA THR A 178 -2.03 -16.51 12.47
C THR A 178 -3.18 -17.33 13.05
N PHE A 179 -4.24 -17.56 12.27
CA PHE A 179 -5.40 -18.33 12.73
C PHE A 179 -5.07 -19.79 13.04
N VAL A 180 -4.24 -20.43 12.21
CA VAL A 180 -3.73 -21.79 12.50
C VAL A 180 -2.93 -21.77 13.80
N GLY A 181 -2.09 -20.77 14.00
CA GLY A 181 -1.31 -20.57 15.21
C GLY A 181 -2.17 -20.44 16.47
N LEU A 182 -3.19 -19.59 16.42
CA LEU A 182 -4.15 -19.42 17.51
C LEU A 182 -4.92 -20.72 17.79
N SER A 183 -5.31 -21.47 16.76
CA SER A 183 -6.00 -22.77 16.93
C SER A 183 -5.12 -23.83 17.61
N LYS A 184 -3.79 -23.72 17.49
CA LYS A 184 -2.80 -24.56 18.17
C LYS A 184 -2.43 -24.06 19.58
N GLY A 185 -3.09 -23.01 20.08
CA GLY A 185 -2.87 -22.46 21.41
C GLY A 185 -1.70 -21.48 21.53
N ALA A 186 -1.27 -20.87 20.42
CA ALA A 186 -0.19 -19.88 20.47
C ALA A 186 -0.60 -18.65 21.31
N PRO A 187 0.33 -18.12 22.13
CA PRO A 187 0.03 -16.97 22.97
C PRO A 187 -0.14 -15.71 22.13
N ILE A 188 -1.14 -14.91 22.49
CA ILE A 188 -1.32 -13.55 21.96
C ILE A 188 -0.32 -12.62 22.68
N ALA A 189 0.49 -11.91 21.89
CA ALA A 189 1.53 -11.01 22.38
C ALA A 189 1.00 -9.69 22.94
N THR A 190 0.00 -9.06 22.30
CA THR A 190 -0.67 -7.89 22.87
C THR A 190 -1.66 -8.32 23.94
N ARG A 191 -1.50 -7.79 25.17
CA ARG A 191 -2.47 -7.96 26.27
C ARG A 191 -2.74 -6.62 26.93
N PRO A 192 -4.01 -6.29 27.25
CA PRO A 192 -5.23 -7.08 27.03
C PRO A 192 -5.64 -7.19 25.56
N PHE A 193 -6.26 -8.31 25.18
CA PHE A 193 -6.81 -8.56 23.84
C PHE A 193 -8.33 -8.79 23.93
N ASP A 194 -9.00 -7.90 24.65
CA ASP A 194 -10.45 -7.90 24.78
C ASP A 194 -11.07 -6.87 23.82
N PHE A 195 -12.39 -6.92 23.64
CA PHE A 195 -13.11 -6.01 22.74
C PHE A 195 -12.84 -4.53 23.06
N LYS A 196 -12.60 -4.18 24.34
CA LYS A 196 -12.28 -2.82 24.76
C LYS A 196 -10.91 -2.36 24.27
N ALA A 197 -9.94 -3.26 24.11
CA ALA A 197 -8.62 -2.92 23.60
C ALA A 197 -8.63 -2.46 22.12
N PHE A 198 -9.65 -2.87 21.36
CA PHE A 198 -9.84 -2.45 19.97
C PHE A 198 -10.52 -1.09 19.84
N ILE A 199 -11.18 -0.59 20.89
CA ILE A 199 -11.98 0.64 20.84
C ILE A 199 -11.13 1.82 21.35
N PRO A 200 -11.10 2.96 20.63
CA PRO A 200 -10.42 4.15 21.13
C PRO A 200 -11.08 4.62 22.42
N LYS A 201 -10.27 5.05 23.39
CA LYS A 201 -10.78 5.56 24.69
C LYS A 201 -11.65 6.81 24.51
N ASP A 202 -11.32 7.64 23.52
CA ASP A 202 -12.07 8.84 23.16
C ASP A 202 -12.02 9.07 21.64
N PHE A 203 -13.17 8.90 20.99
CA PHE A 203 -13.37 9.07 19.55
C PHE A 203 -13.21 10.52 19.08
N PHE A 204 -13.34 11.51 19.95
CA PHE A 204 -13.24 12.93 19.60
C PHE A 204 -11.94 13.58 20.08
N SER A 205 -11.04 12.80 20.67
CA SER A 205 -9.74 13.31 21.06
C SER A 205 -8.95 13.77 19.82
N LEU A 206 -8.30 14.93 19.93
CA LEU A 206 -7.50 15.49 18.84
C LEU A 206 -6.36 14.54 18.44
N SER A 207 -5.82 13.78 19.41
CA SER A 207 -4.79 12.77 19.16
C SER A 207 -5.32 11.58 18.36
N PHE A 208 -6.57 11.16 18.54
CA PHE A 208 -7.16 10.10 17.73
C PHE A 208 -7.48 10.63 16.32
N LEU A 209 -8.08 11.81 16.22
CA LEU A 209 -8.41 12.38 14.91
C LEU A 209 -7.17 12.72 14.07
N SER A 210 -6.07 13.16 14.68
CA SER A 210 -4.83 13.46 13.96
C SER A 210 -4.22 12.23 13.29
N THR A 211 -4.38 11.06 13.90
CA THR A 211 -3.87 9.81 13.33
C THR A 211 -4.62 9.37 12.07
N PHE A 212 -5.82 9.88 11.79
CA PHE A 212 -6.50 9.61 10.51
C PHE A 212 -5.67 10.03 9.30
N GLY A 213 -4.78 11.02 9.44
CA GLY A 213 -3.84 11.38 8.38
C GLY A 213 -2.94 10.21 7.95
N LEU A 214 -2.57 9.32 8.88
CA LEU A 214 -1.78 8.12 8.59
C LEU A 214 -2.57 7.09 7.76
N PHE A 215 -3.86 6.97 8.05
CA PHE A 215 -4.77 6.07 7.32
C PHE A 215 -5.11 6.62 5.94
N VAL A 216 -5.28 7.95 5.81
CA VAL A 216 -5.43 8.62 4.52
C VAL A 216 -4.18 8.42 3.67
N PHE A 217 -2.99 8.61 4.26
CA PHE A 217 -1.72 8.37 3.58
C PHE A 217 -1.61 6.93 3.07
N ALA A 218 -1.96 5.95 3.90
CA ALA A 218 -1.90 4.53 3.59
C ALA A 218 -2.93 4.01 2.57
N MET A 219 -3.88 4.83 2.13
CA MET A 219 -4.95 4.41 1.20
C MET A 219 -5.15 5.38 0.04
N ASN A 220 -4.38 6.47 -0.01
CA ASN A 220 -4.34 7.32 -1.19
C ASN A 220 -3.58 6.57 -2.30
N GLY A 221 -4.01 6.72 -3.55
CA GLY A 221 -3.36 6.06 -4.68
C GLY A 221 -4.31 5.47 -5.72
N SER A 222 -5.60 5.23 -5.39
CA SER A 222 -6.53 4.58 -6.34
C SER A 222 -6.75 5.37 -7.64
N GLU A 223 -6.47 6.66 -7.60
CA GLU A 223 -6.46 7.53 -8.76
C GLU A 223 -5.35 7.20 -9.77
N LEU A 224 -4.29 6.50 -9.36
CA LEU A 224 -3.17 6.09 -10.19
C LEU A 224 -3.60 5.04 -11.22
N ALA A 225 -4.70 4.33 -10.99
CA ALA A 225 -5.30 3.45 -11.98
C ALA A 225 -6.02 4.19 -13.11
N ALA A 226 -6.37 5.47 -12.92
CA ALA A 226 -7.16 6.22 -13.90
C ALA A 226 -6.53 6.31 -15.30
N PRO A 227 -5.21 6.55 -15.47
CA PRO A 227 -4.59 6.57 -16.79
C PRO A 227 -4.69 5.26 -17.56
N TYR A 228 -4.90 4.12 -16.87
CA TYR A 228 -5.05 2.79 -17.48
C TYR A 228 -6.48 2.52 -17.95
N THR A 229 -7.45 3.37 -17.60
CA THR A 229 -8.85 3.21 -18.04
C THR A 229 -8.97 3.23 -19.56
N LYS A 230 -8.19 4.06 -20.25
CA LYS A 230 -8.15 4.14 -21.74
C LYS A 230 -7.70 2.84 -22.42
N ASP A 231 -7.00 1.99 -21.69
CA ASP A 231 -6.44 0.71 -22.15
C ASP A 231 -7.33 -0.47 -21.73
N MET A 232 -8.47 -0.21 -21.08
CA MET A 232 -9.51 -1.22 -20.81
C MET A 232 -10.48 -1.36 -21.98
N ARG A 233 -11.09 -2.54 -22.10
CA ARG A 233 -12.08 -2.82 -23.14
C ARG A 233 -13.41 -2.09 -22.92
N HIS A 234 -13.90 -2.06 -21.68
CA HIS A 234 -15.14 -1.34 -21.30
C HIS A 234 -14.91 -0.49 -20.04
N PRO A 235 -14.24 0.67 -20.16
CA PRO A 235 -13.77 1.45 -19.01
C PRO A 235 -14.88 1.75 -17.98
N ALA A 236 -16.05 2.21 -18.45
CA ALA A 236 -17.19 2.56 -17.61
C ALA A 236 -17.74 1.40 -16.75
N ARG A 237 -17.51 0.14 -17.14
CA ARG A 237 -17.97 -1.04 -16.39
C ARG A 237 -16.83 -1.72 -15.64
N ASP A 238 -15.67 -1.77 -16.26
CA ASP A 238 -14.53 -2.57 -15.82
C ASP A 238 -13.70 -1.81 -14.78
N PHE A 239 -13.58 -0.48 -14.88
CA PHE A 239 -12.88 0.34 -13.89
C PHE A 239 -13.58 0.35 -12.51
N PRO A 240 -14.91 0.53 -12.41
CA PRO A 240 -15.60 0.37 -11.12
C PRO A 240 -15.48 -1.03 -10.51
N LYS A 241 -15.31 -2.08 -11.33
CA LYS A 241 -15.08 -3.45 -10.81
C LYS A 241 -13.68 -3.59 -10.21
N ALA A 242 -12.66 -3.02 -10.86
CA ALA A 242 -11.31 -2.96 -10.31
C ALA A 242 -11.30 -2.26 -8.95
N LEU A 243 -11.92 -1.08 -8.84
CA LEU A 243 -11.99 -0.31 -7.59
C LEU A 243 -12.75 -1.02 -6.47
N LYS A 244 -13.79 -1.79 -6.79
CA LYS A 244 -14.47 -2.67 -5.81
C LYS A 244 -13.55 -3.79 -5.32
N MET A 245 -12.80 -4.42 -6.22
CA MET A 245 -11.83 -5.46 -5.86
C MET A 245 -10.74 -4.89 -4.94
N ILE A 246 -10.18 -3.73 -5.27
CA ILE A 246 -9.18 -3.04 -4.44
C ILE A 246 -9.75 -2.76 -3.06
N ALA A 247 -10.95 -2.17 -2.96
CA ALA A 247 -11.57 -1.90 -1.67
C ALA A 247 -11.72 -3.17 -0.80
N ILE A 248 -12.15 -4.29 -1.40
CA ILE A 248 -12.29 -5.58 -0.69
C ILE A 248 -10.93 -6.11 -0.23
N MET A 249 -9.92 -6.07 -1.10
CA MET A 249 -8.57 -6.53 -0.76
C MET A 249 -7.92 -5.66 0.32
N THR A 250 -8.07 -4.34 0.23
CA THR A 250 -7.61 -3.37 1.24
C THR A 250 -8.29 -3.63 2.58
N MET A 251 -9.62 -3.80 2.61
CA MET A 251 -10.34 -4.16 3.85
C MET A 251 -9.81 -5.45 4.47
N PHE A 252 -9.58 -6.48 3.63
CA PHE A 252 -9.04 -7.74 4.12
C PHE A 252 -7.64 -7.55 4.71
N LEU A 253 -6.73 -6.90 3.98
CA LEU A 253 -5.35 -6.67 4.40
C LEU A 253 -5.28 -5.83 5.68
N THR A 254 -6.03 -4.74 5.75
CA THR A 254 -6.01 -3.81 6.88
C THR A 254 -6.58 -4.43 8.14
N LEU A 255 -7.78 -5.02 8.07
CA LEU A 255 -8.45 -5.57 9.25
C LEU A 255 -7.75 -6.83 9.76
N PHE A 256 -7.56 -7.82 8.89
CA PHE A 256 -6.97 -9.10 9.32
C PHE A 256 -5.46 -8.99 9.51
N GLY A 257 -4.77 -8.15 8.74
CA GLY A 257 -3.36 -7.87 8.94
C GLY A 257 -3.10 -7.18 10.28
N THR A 258 -3.84 -6.10 10.61
CA THR A 258 -3.71 -5.43 11.90
C THR A 258 -4.06 -6.34 13.08
N PHE A 259 -5.12 -7.16 12.95
CA PHE A 259 -5.43 -8.18 13.97
C PHE A 259 -4.26 -9.14 14.17
N SER A 260 -3.69 -9.64 13.07
CA SER A 260 -2.58 -10.59 13.09
C SER A 260 -1.31 -9.98 13.67
N LEU A 261 -1.03 -8.71 13.40
CA LEU A 261 0.05 -7.96 14.06
C LEU A 261 -0.16 -7.90 15.58
N GLY A 262 -1.39 -7.70 16.04
CA GLY A 262 -1.74 -7.74 17.47
C GLY A 262 -1.47 -9.09 18.15
N VAL A 263 -1.48 -10.18 17.40
CA VAL A 263 -1.16 -11.53 17.89
C VAL A 263 0.35 -11.70 18.07
N TYR A 264 1.17 -11.21 17.14
CA TYR A 264 2.62 -11.44 17.15
C TYR A 264 3.45 -10.34 17.82
N PHE A 265 2.95 -9.11 17.82
CA PHE A 265 3.61 -7.97 18.42
C PHE A 265 2.86 -7.54 19.67
N ASN A 266 3.60 -7.07 20.68
CA ASN A 266 3.00 -6.41 21.83
C ASN A 266 2.86 -4.92 21.53
N ALA A 267 1.63 -4.45 21.31
CA ALA A 267 1.33 -3.05 21.01
C ALA A 267 1.85 -2.04 22.05
N HIS A 268 2.14 -2.48 23.27
CA HIS A 268 2.69 -1.63 24.34
C HIS A 268 4.23 -1.58 24.36
N HIS A 269 4.90 -2.50 23.66
CA HIS A 269 6.36 -2.62 23.62
C HIS A 269 6.81 -2.97 22.21
N LEU A 270 6.71 -1.99 21.31
CA LEU A 270 7.09 -2.15 19.92
C LEU A 270 8.55 -1.73 19.68
N PRO A 271 9.28 -2.41 18.79
CA PRO A 271 10.59 -1.96 18.34
C PRO A 271 10.52 -0.55 17.73
N ASN A 272 11.53 0.30 17.99
CA ASN A 272 11.56 1.66 17.43
C ASN A 272 11.71 1.66 15.90
N ASP A 273 12.35 0.63 15.36
CA ASP A 273 12.59 0.40 13.94
C ASP A 273 11.48 -0.41 13.26
N LEU A 274 10.33 -0.60 13.93
CA LEU A 274 9.22 -1.41 13.41
C LEU A 274 8.71 -0.88 12.07
N LYS A 275 8.70 0.44 11.85
CA LYS A 275 8.36 1.02 10.52
C LYS A 275 9.24 0.45 9.40
N MET A 276 10.54 0.26 9.65
CA MET A 276 11.51 -0.12 8.62
C MET A 276 11.64 -1.65 8.49
N ASN A 277 11.57 -2.37 9.60
CA ASN A 277 11.84 -3.81 9.67
C ASN A 277 10.62 -4.67 9.98
N GLY A 278 9.45 -4.06 10.22
CA GLY A 278 8.29 -4.76 10.78
C GLY A 278 7.75 -5.86 9.89
N SER A 279 7.78 -5.70 8.56
CA SER A 279 7.37 -6.75 7.63
C SER A 279 8.20 -8.03 7.87
N TYR A 280 9.51 -7.87 7.94
CA TYR A 280 10.44 -8.97 8.19
C TYR A 280 10.26 -9.56 9.58
N TYR A 281 10.10 -8.73 10.61
CA TYR A 281 9.83 -9.20 11.98
C TYR A 281 8.52 -9.99 12.06
N ALA A 282 7.49 -9.59 11.33
CA ALA A 282 6.19 -10.24 11.33
C ALA A 282 6.29 -11.65 10.75
N PHE A 283 6.93 -11.79 9.59
CA PHE A 283 7.16 -13.09 8.96
C PHE A 283 8.16 -13.95 9.73
N GLN A 284 9.18 -13.37 10.39
CA GLN A 284 10.09 -14.09 11.26
C GLN A 284 9.38 -14.62 12.53
N ALA A 285 8.48 -13.83 13.12
CA ALA A 285 7.70 -14.25 14.29
C ALA A 285 6.80 -15.45 13.97
N ILE A 286 6.12 -15.42 12.82
CA ILE A 286 5.38 -16.57 12.31
C ILE A 286 6.30 -17.75 12.05
N GLY A 287 7.41 -17.54 11.35
CA GLY A 287 8.37 -18.58 11.03
C GLY A 287 8.82 -19.35 12.27
N ARG A 288 9.26 -18.61 13.31
CA ARG A 288 9.68 -19.18 14.60
C ARG A 288 8.60 -20.00 15.27
N GLN A 289 7.35 -19.55 15.21
CA GLN A 289 6.23 -20.30 15.80
C GLN A 289 6.02 -21.67 15.11
N PHE A 290 6.17 -21.73 13.79
CA PHE A 290 6.00 -22.96 13.02
C PHE A 290 7.29 -23.78 12.87
N GLY A 291 8.39 -23.35 13.50
CA GLY A 291 9.71 -24.00 13.37
C GLY A 291 10.35 -23.83 11.99
N LEU A 292 9.92 -22.82 11.23
CA LEU A 292 10.41 -22.48 9.89
C LEU A 292 11.22 -21.18 9.95
N GLY A 293 12.54 -21.28 9.84
CA GLY A 293 13.45 -20.12 9.90
C GLY A 293 14.01 -19.86 11.30
N THR A 294 15.26 -19.40 11.33
CA THR A 294 16.05 -19.06 12.53
C THR A 294 15.85 -17.60 12.96
#